data_AF-A0A931M5G9-F1
#
_entry.id   AF-A0A931M5G9-F1
#
_cell.length_a   1.000
_cell.length_b   1.000
_cell.length_c   1.000
_cell.angle_alpha   90.00
_cell.angle_beta   90.00
_cell.angle_gamma   90.00
#
_symmetry.space_group_name_H-M   'P 1'
#
loop_
_entity.id
_entity.type
_entity.pdbx_description
1 polymer ?
#
loop_
_entity_poly.entity_id
_entity_poly.type
_entity_poly.pdbx_seq_one_letter_code
_entity_poly.pdbx_strand_id
1 'polypeptide(L)'
;MKFNKSVVYSFLLLVIVAAVYRILPKPESLWGFAPQIAMAIFGGSVIKDKKMAFLLPLLSMFISDALFQLLYVTGIGNTPGFYSGQLTNYIVFGLLTV
;
A
#
# COMPACT_ATOMS: atom_id res chain seq x y z
N MET A 1 -8.87 3.47 -20.01
CA MET A 1 -8.12 2.32 -20.58
C MET A 1 -9.08 1.14 -20.68
N LYS A 2 -9.08 0.36 -21.78
CA LYS A 2 -9.71 -0.96 -21.71
C LYS A 2 -8.82 -1.84 -20.84
N PHE A 3 -9.32 -2.29 -19.69
CA PHE A 3 -8.56 -3.18 -18.81
C PHE A 3 -8.37 -4.52 -19.51
N ASN A 4 -7.14 -4.80 -19.93
CA ASN A 4 -6.74 -6.14 -20.34
C ASN A 4 -6.51 -6.97 -19.07
N LYS A 5 -6.80 -8.28 -19.13
CA LYS A 5 -6.55 -9.24 -18.05
C LYS A 5 -5.13 -9.10 -17.49
N SER A 6 -4.13 -8.93 -18.37
CA SER A 6 -2.73 -8.75 -17.95
C SER A 6 -2.52 -7.51 -17.09
N VAL A 7 -3.17 -6.37 -17.42
CA VAL A 7 -3.06 -5.13 -16.63
C VAL A 7 -3.68 -5.31 -15.25
N VAL A 8 -4.83 -5.98 -15.19
CA VAL A 8 -5.49 -6.29 -13.91
C VAL A 8 -4.61 -7.18 -13.06
N TYR A 9 -4.00 -8.22 -13.64
CA TYR A 9 -3.08 -9.09 -12.91
C TYR A 9 -1.83 -8.36 -12.42
N SER A 10 -1.22 -7.51 -13.25
CA SER A 10 -0.09 -6.68 -12.81
C SER A 10 -0.46 -5.75 -11.66
N PHE A 11 -1.64 -5.13 -11.73
CA PHE A 11 -2.14 -4.26 -10.65
C PHE A 11 -2.31 -5.03 -9.34
N LEU A 12 -2.97 -6.19 -9.38
CA LEU A 12 -3.19 -7.04 -8.21
C LEU A 12 -1.86 -7.54 -7.62
N LEU A 13 -0.92 -7.96 -8.46
CA LEU A 13 0.42 -8.39 -8.03
C LEU A 13 1.17 -7.26 -7.34
N LEU A 14 1.16 -6.04 -7.91
CA LEU A 14 1.81 -4.88 -7.30
C LEU A 14 1.23 -4.59 -5.90
N VAL A 15 -0.10 -4.59 -5.78
CA VAL A 15 -0.78 -4.36 -4.50
C VAL A 15 -0.38 -5.39 -3.45
N ILE A 16 -0.43 -6.68 -3.81
CA ILE A 16 -0.14 -7.79 -2.89
C ILE A 16 1.32 -7.81 -2.47
N VAL A 17 2.25 -7.76 -3.43
CA VAL A 17 3.70 -7.82 -3.15
C VAL A 17 4.13 -6.66 -2.26
N ALA A 18 3.65 -5.45 -2.56
CA ALA A 18 3.99 -4.28 -1.76
C ALA A 18 3.35 -4.29 -0.36
N ALA A 19 2.14 -4.85 -0.22
CA ALA A 19 1.50 -5.00 1.08
C ALA A 19 2.25 -6.01 1.95
N VAL A 20 2.60 -7.17 1.38
CA VAL A 20 3.38 -8.20 2.07
C VAL A 20 4.77 -7.68 2.43
N TYR A 21 5.42 -6.94 1.53
CA TYR A 21 6.74 -6.38 1.79
C TYR A 21 6.80 -5.53 3.07
N ARG A 22 5.74 -4.78 3.41
CA ARG A 22 5.71 -3.95 4.62
C ARG A 22 5.79 -4.78 5.91
N ILE A 23 5.17 -5.96 5.94
CA ILE A 23 5.10 -6.82 7.14
C ILE A 23 6.31 -7.77 7.30
N LEU A 24 7.16 -7.90 6.28
CA LEU A 24 8.33 -8.77 6.36
C LEU A 24 9.30 -8.30 7.47
N PRO A 25 9.85 -9.23 8.28
CA PRO A 25 10.90 -8.92 9.23
C PRO A 25 12.08 -8.28 8.49
N LYS A 26 12.50 -7.11 8.95
CA LYS A 26 13.58 -6.34 8.32
C LYS A 26 14.42 -5.64 9.38
N PRO A 27 15.71 -5.38 9.09
CA PRO A 27 16.55 -4.56 9.96
C PRO A 27 15.91 -3.21 10.26
N GLU A 28 16.22 -2.65 11.43
CA GLU A 28 15.67 -1.36 11.88
C GLU A 28 16.02 -0.21 10.93
N SER A 29 17.14 -0.30 10.22
CA SER A 29 17.55 0.65 9.19
C SER A 29 16.58 0.76 8.01
N LEU A 30 15.67 -0.20 7.83
CA LEU A 30 14.66 -0.22 6.77
C LEU A 30 13.24 0.04 7.28
N TRP A 31 13.09 0.46 8.53
CA TRP A 31 11.79 0.87 9.07
C TRP A 31 11.28 2.11 8.33
N GLY A 32 9.96 2.13 8.06
CA GLY A 32 9.33 3.20 7.28
C GLY A 32 9.47 3.08 5.77
N PHE A 33 10.23 2.11 5.24
CA PHE A 33 10.29 1.88 3.80
C PHE A 33 8.96 1.27 3.29
N ALA A 34 8.20 2.08 2.56
CA ALA A 34 6.88 1.75 2.02
C ALA A 34 6.90 1.85 0.48
N PRO A 35 6.83 0.73 -0.26
CA PRO A 35 6.73 0.74 -1.73
C PRO A 35 5.55 1.55 -2.28
N GLN A 36 4.55 1.81 -1.43
CA GLN A 36 3.39 2.65 -1.69
C GLN A 36 3.76 4.07 -2.10
N ILE A 37 4.94 4.59 -1.69
CA ILE A 37 5.35 5.96 -2.05
C ILE A 37 5.63 6.00 -3.55
N ALA A 38 6.42 5.04 -4.03
CA ALA A 38 6.71 4.89 -5.46
C ALA A 38 5.43 4.62 -6.25
N MET A 39 4.50 3.79 -5.73
CA MET A 39 3.22 3.56 -6.38
C MET A 39 2.36 4.83 -6.50
N ALA A 40 2.37 5.71 -5.51
CA ALA A 40 1.64 6.97 -5.60
C ALA A 40 2.27 7.91 -6.64
N ILE A 41 3.60 8.12 -6.62
CA ILE A 41 4.30 9.00 -7.57
C ILE A 41 4.18 8.47 -9.02
N PHE A 42 4.56 7.22 -9.24
CA PHE A 42 4.58 6.63 -10.58
C PHE A 42 3.19 6.22 -11.06
N GLY A 43 2.32 5.75 -10.16
CA GLY A 43 0.93 5.47 -10.47
C GLY A 43 0.18 6.74 -10.88
N GLY A 44 0.37 7.84 -10.14
CA GLY A 44 -0.20 9.15 -10.45
C GLY A 44 0.23 9.72 -11.80
N SER A 45 1.51 9.57 -12.15
CA SER A 45 2.07 10.09 -13.40
C SER A 45 1.76 9.23 -14.64
N VAL A 46 1.61 7.91 -14.48
CA VAL A 46 1.45 6.98 -15.62
C VAL A 46 -0.01 6.58 -15.86
N ILE A 47 -0.81 6.41 -14.80
CA ILE A 47 -2.17 5.87 -14.92
C ILE A 47 -3.16 6.99 -15.24
N LYS A 48 -3.66 7.01 -16.49
CA LYS A 48 -4.64 8.01 -16.95
C LYS A 48 -5.96 8.01 -16.16
N ASP A 49 -6.38 6.85 -15.66
CA ASP A 49 -7.59 6.75 -14.85
C ASP A 49 -7.26 7.14 -13.40
N LYS A 50 -7.65 8.35 -13.01
CA LYS A 50 -7.39 8.86 -11.65
C LYS A 50 -7.90 7.91 -10.58
N LYS A 51 -9.07 7.29 -10.75
CA LYS A 51 -9.61 6.38 -9.72
C LYS A 51 -8.67 5.20 -9.48
N MET A 52 -8.10 4.64 -10.55
CA MET A 52 -7.11 3.56 -10.45
C MET A 52 -5.78 4.02 -9.91
N ALA A 53 -5.33 5.23 -10.28
CA ALA A 53 -4.11 5.82 -9.76
C ALA A 53 -4.18 5.94 -8.23
N PHE A 54 -5.27 6.52 -7.70
CA PHE A 54 -5.52 6.62 -6.26
C PHE A 54 -5.70 5.26 -5.59
N LEU A 55 -6.41 4.32 -6.25
CA LEU A 55 -6.69 3.02 -5.67
C LEU A 55 -5.41 2.19 -5.47
N LEU A 56 -4.41 2.33 -6.35
CA LEU A 56 -3.19 1.52 -6.31
C LEU A 56 -2.42 1.61 -4.96
N PRO A 57 -1.94 2.79 -4.51
CA PRO A 57 -1.23 2.91 -3.25
C PRO A 57 -2.17 2.73 -2.05
N LEU A 58 -3.39 3.27 -2.09
CA LEU A 58 -4.32 3.26 -0.95
C LEU A 58 -4.83 1.86 -0.63
N LEU A 59 -5.15 1.07 -1.65
CA LEU A 59 -5.56 -0.33 -1.45
C LEU A 59 -4.41 -1.16 -0.89
N SER A 60 -3.19 -0.95 -1.39
CA SER A 60 -2.00 -1.64 -0.85
C SER A 60 -1.70 -1.26 0.60
N MET A 61 -1.87 0.02 0.96
CA MET A 61 -1.78 0.46 2.36
C MET A 61 -2.80 -0.24 3.23
N PHE A 62 -4.07 -0.22 2.83
CA PHE A 62 -5.16 -0.81 3.60
C PHE A 62 -4.97 -2.31 3.82
N ILE A 63 -4.60 -3.05 2.78
CA ILE A 63 -4.33 -4.48 2.88
C ILE A 63 -3.14 -4.72 3.83
N SER A 64 -2.07 -3.93 3.71
CA SER A 64 -0.92 -4.05 4.61
C SER A 64 -1.27 -3.75 6.06
N ASP A 65 -2.10 -2.74 6.32
CA ASP A 65 -2.52 -2.38 7.68
C ASP A 65 -3.42 -3.46 8.26
N ALA A 66 -4.31 -4.06 7.44
CA ALA A 66 -5.08 -5.23 7.85
C ALA A 66 -4.19 -6.44 8.19
N LEU A 67 -3.12 -6.67 7.43
CA LEU A 67 -2.14 -7.72 7.72
C LEU A 67 -1.38 -7.45 9.02
N PHE A 68 -0.93 -6.22 9.25
CA PHE A 68 -0.34 -5.84 10.54
C PHE A 68 -1.32 -6.06 11.69
N GLN A 69 -2.59 -5.69 11.52
CA GLN A 69 -3.60 -5.90 12.54
C GLN A 69 -3.81 -7.38 12.84
N LEU A 70 -3.83 -8.23 11.80
CA LEU A 70 -3.94 -9.67 11.97
C LEU A 70 -2.76 -10.24 12.76
N LEU A 71 -1.53 -9.82 12.44
CA LEU A 71 -0.33 -10.24 13.16
C LEU A 71 -0.35 -9.76 14.62
N TYR A 72 -0.87 -8.56 14.86
CA TYR A 72 -1.01 -7.98 16.20
C TYR A 72 -2.01 -8.75 17.06
N VAL A 73 -3.21 -9.03 16.53
CA VAL A 73 -4.26 -9.75 17.27
C VAL A 73 -3.92 -11.22 17.51
N THR A 74 -3.10 -11.82 16.66
CA THR A 74 -2.60 -13.20 16.85
C THR A 74 -1.37 -13.29 17.76
N GLY A 75 -0.83 -12.16 18.22
CA GLY A 75 0.36 -12.11 19.08
C GLY A 75 1.69 -12.43 18.38
N ILE A 76 1.68 -12.54 17.05
CA ILE A 76 2.88 -12.78 16.22
C ILE A 76 3.67 -11.48 16.02
N GLY A 77 2.95 -10.36 15.88
CA GLY A 77 3.53 -9.03 15.69
C GLY A 77 3.24 -8.09 16.86
N ASN A 78 4.13 -7.12 17.09
CA ASN A 78 3.98 -6.12 18.17
C ASN A 78 3.42 -4.77 17.70
N THR A 79 3.16 -4.63 16.40
CA THR A 79 2.75 -3.36 15.80
C THR A 79 1.26 -3.41 15.42
N PRO A 80 0.40 -2.56 16.01
CA PRO A 80 -1.01 -2.50 15.61
C PRO A 80 -1.12 -2.00 14.17
N GLY A 81 -1.98 -2.65 13.39
CA GLY A 81 -2.22 -2.27 12.00
C GLY A 81 -3.11 -1.05 11.87
N PHE A 82 -4.11 -0.94 12.74
CA PHE A 82 -4.98 0.23 12.81
C PHE A 82 -4.72 1.03 14.09
N TYR A 83 -4.38 2.30 13.94
CA TYR A 83 -3.99 3.18 15.04
C TYR A 83 -4.49 4.62 14.83
N SER A 84 -4.49 5.41 15.91
CA SER A 84 -4.92 6.81 15.88
C SER A 84 -4.01 7.65 14.98
N GLY A 85 -4.59 8.52 14.16
CA GLY A 85 -3.85 9.38 13.23
C GLY A 85 -3.44 8.72 11.90
N GLN A 86 -3.70 7.41 11.71
CA GLN A 86 -3.39 6.71 10.45
C GLN A 86 -4.03 7.36 9.21
N LEU A 87 -5.19 7.99 9.37
CA LEU A 87 -5.93 8.64 8.28
C LEU A 87 -5.08 9.73 7.60
N THR A 88 -4.23 10.43 8.35
CA THR A 88 -3.29 11.41 7.80
C THR A 88 -2.38 10.77 6.76
N ASN A 89 -1.91 9.54 6.99
CA ASN A 89 -1.09 8.82 6.02
C ASN A 89 -1.88 8.54 4.74
N TYR A 90 -3.11 8.03 4.84
CA TYR A 90 -3.96 7.80 3.66
C TYR A 90 -4.18 9.08 2.85
N ILE A 91 -4.39 10.21 3.52
CA ILE A 91 -4.53 11.51 2.86
C ILE A 91 -3.22 11.90 2.16
N VAL A 92 -2.07 11.79 2.82
CA VAL A 92 -0.75 12.10 2.22
C VAL A 92 -0.49 11.25 0.99
N PHE A 93 -0.73 9.93 1.05
CA PHE A 93 -0.55 9.05 -0.11
C PHE A 93 -1.52 9.35 -1.25
N GLY A 94 -2.77 9.72 -0.93
CA GLY A 94 -3.71 10.20 -1.92
C GLY A 94 -3.22 11.47 -2.61
N LEU A 95 -2.80 12.48 -1.83
CA LEU A 95 -2.28 13.75 -2.36
C LEU A 95 -0.98 13.57 -3.16
N LEU A 96 -0.13 12.61 -2.80
CA LEU A 96 1.09 12.30 -3.53
C LEU A 96 0.83 11.67 -4.91
N THR A 97 -0.40 11.23 -5.16
CA THR A 97 -0.81 10.57 -6.40
C THR A 97 -1.28 11.58 -7.47
N VAL A 98 -1.36 12.87 -7.16
CA VAL A 98 -1.85 13.94 -8.07
C VAL A 98 -0.81 14.99 -8.40
#